data_AF-A0A0P9XPG9-F1
#
_entry.id   AF-A0A0P9XPG9-F1
#
_cell.length_a   1.000
_cell.length_b   1.000
_cell.length_c   1.000
_cell.angle_alpha   90.00
_cell.angle_beta   90.00
_cell.angle_gamma   90.00
#
_symmetry.space_group_name_H-M   'P 1'
#
loop_
_entity.id
_entity.type
_entity.pdbx_description
1 polymer ?
#
loop_
_entity_poly.entity_id
_entity_poly.type
_entity_poly.pdbx_seq_one_letter_code
_entity_poly.pdbx_strand_id
1 'polypeptide(L)' 'MVTKVSDSGRADALLAQLPREGRGRLKVFLGAAPGVGKTYAMLQAAHAQLRQGVRVVAGVVETQ' A
#
# COMPACT_ATOMS: atom_id res chain seq x y z
N MET A 1 -16.77 -23.19 10.82
CA MET A 1 -17.46 -22.25 9.90
C MET A 1 -16.96 -20.86 10.21
N VAL A 2 -15.86 -20.41 9.59
CA VAL A 2 -15.38 -19.02 9.76
C VAL A 2 -16.13 -18.18 8.74
N THR A 3 -17.07 -17.37 9.22
CA THR A 3 -17.82 -16.43 8.40
C THR A 3 -16.86 -15.37 7.86
N LYS A 4 -16.75 -15.35 6.53
CA LYS A 4 -16.07 -14.32 5.73
C LYS A 4 -16.83 -13.00 5.93
N VAL A 5 -16.58 -12.29 7.02
CA VAL A 5 -17.01 -10.90 7.15
C VAL A 5 -16.23 -10.13 6.09
N SER A 6 -16.93 -9.64 5.06
CA SER A 6 -16.36 -8.76 4.05
C SER A 6 -15.57 -7.64 4.74
N ASP A 7 -14.27 -7.61 4.49
CA ASP A 7 -13.30 -6.72 5.13
C ASP A 7 -13.63 -5.22 4.91
N SER A 8 -14.40 -4.95 3.85
CA SER A 8 -14.87 -3.61 3.48
C SER A 8 -15.62 -2.89 4.62
N GLY A 9 -16.52 -3.56 5.34
CA GLY A 9 -17.29 -2.92 6.41
C GLY A 9 -16.44 -2.43 7.59
N ARG A 10 -15.35 -3.13 7.90
CA ARG A 10 -14.38 -2.69 8.93
C ARG A 10 -13.43 -1.62 8.38
N ALA A 11 -12.98 -1.77 7.14
CA ALA A 11 -12.13 -0.78 6.47
C ALA A 11 -12.83 0.58 6.38
N ASP A 12 -14.11 0.60 5.97
CA ASP A 12 -14.91 1.81 5.87
C ASP A 12 -15.10 2.49 7.24
N ALA A 13 -15.35 1.70 8.29
CA ALA A 13 -15.48 2.21 9.65
C ALA A 13 -14.16 2.81 10.20
N LEU A 14 -13.00 2.27 9.81
CA LEU A 14 -11.69 2.83 10.15
C LEU A 14 -11.42 4.14 9.38
N LEU A 15 -11.71 4.15 8.08
CA LEU A 15 -11.55 5.35 7.24
C LEU A 15 -12.42 6.51 7.73
N ALA A 16 -13.63 6.22 8.22
CA ALA A 16 -14.54 7.23 8.78
C ALA A 16 -14.01 7.90 10.06
N GLN A 17 -13.10 7.25 10.79
CA GLN A 17 -12.49 7.78 12.03
C GLN A 17 -11.23 8.61 11.77
N LEU A 18 -10.68 8.56 10.56
CA LEU A 18 -9.48 9.33 10.22
C LEU A 18 -9.87 10.78 9.88
N PRO A 19 -9.06 11.77 10.32
CA PRO A 19 -9.24 13.16 9.91
C PRO A 19 -9.28 13.26 8.38
N ARG A 20 -10.21 14.05 7.84
CA ARG A 20 -10.33 14.28 6.38
C ARG A 20 -9.21 15.17 5.82
N GLU A 21 -8.16 15.45 6.59
CA GLU A 21 -7.04 16.28 6.17
C GLU A 21 -6.27 15.61 5.03
N GLY A 22 -5.90 16.42 4.04
CA GLY A 22 -4.99 16.11 2.92
C GLY A 22 -5.05 14.67 2.38
N ARG A 23 -5.74 14.47 1.24
CA ARG A 23 -5.71 13.16 0.56
C ARG A 23 -4.25 12.71 0.33
N GLY A 24 -3.89 11.57 0.91
CA GLY A 24 -2.63 10.89 0.60
C GLY A 24 -2.52 10.61 -0.90
N ARG A 25 -1.29 10.46 -1.40
CA ARG A 25 -1.04 10.14 -2.81
C ARG A 25 -0.87 8.63 -2.99
N LEU A 26 -1.67 8.04 -3.86
CA LEU A 26 -1.45 6.66 -4.32
C LEU A 26 -0.47 6.67 -5.50
N LYS A 27 0.65 5.96 -5.36
CA LYS A 27 1.60 5.69 -6.45
C LYS A 27 1.53 4.22 -6.85
N VAL A 28 1.19 3.95 -8.10
CA VAL A 28 1.09 2.59 -8.65
C VAL A 28 2.27 2.32 -9.58
N PHE A 29 2.94 1.18 -9.39
CA PHE A 29 4.05 0.72 -10.24
C PHE A 29 3.52 -0.31 -11.25
N LEU A 30 3.32 0.13 -12.49
CA LEU A 30 2.81 -0.69 -13.59
C LEU A 30 3.96 -1.20 -14.46
N GLY A 31 3.71 -2.27 -15.21
CA GLY A 31 4.70 -2.90 -16.07
C GLY A 31 4.03 -3.92 -17.00
N ALA A 32 4.48 -3.93 -18.25
CA ALA A 32 3.80 -4.58 -19.38
C ALA A 32 4.05 -6.09 -19.52
N ALA A 33 4.92 -6.67 -18.70
CA ALA A 33 5.28 -8.09 -18.78
C ALA A 33 5.58 -8.70 -17.39
N PRO A 34 5.47 -10.03 -17.24
CA PRO A 34 6.00 -10.74 -16.08
C PRO A 34 7.51 -10.50 -15.93
N GLY A 35 8.00 -10.44 -14.68
CA GLY A 35 9.44 -10.27 -14.41
C GLY A 35 10.02 -8.87 -14.70
N VAL A 36 9.24 -7.91 -15.21
CA VAL A 36 9.71 -6.54 -15.55
C VAL A 36 10.15 -5.69 -14.34
N GLY A 37 10.12 -6.24 -13.13
CA GLY A 37 10.68 -5.59 -11.95
C GLY A 37 9.77 -4.58 -11.25
N LYS A 38 8.44 -4.69 -11.39
CA LYS A 38 7.48 -3.79 -10.70
C LYS A 38 7.71 -3.71 -9.18
N THR A 39 7.90 -4.88 -8.55
CA THR A 39 8.21 -4.98 -7.11
C THR A 39 9.56 -4.34 -6.78
N TYR A 40 10.57 -4.57 -7.62
CA TYR A 40 11.88 -3.97 -7.42
C TYR A 40 11.83 -2.44 -7.53
N ALA A 41 11.16 -1.90 -8.55
CA ALA A 41 10.96 -0.46 -8.71
C ALA A 41 10.21 0.16 -7.53
N MET A 42 9.18 -0.53 -7.03
CA MET A 42 8.45 -0.12 -5.82
C MET A 42 9.36 -0.03 -4.60
N LEU A 43 10.16 -1.07 -4.33
CA LEU A 43 11.07 -1.09 -3.18
C LEU A 43 12.20 -0.07 -3.32
N GLN A 44 12.70 0.17 -4.53
CA GLN A 44 13.71 1.21 -4.76
C GLN A 44 13.16 2.62 -4.46
N ALA A 45 11.90 2.89 -4.77
CA ALA A 45 11.26 4.15 -4.41
C ALA A 45 11.07 4.27 -2.88
N ALA A 46 10.70 3.17 -2.21
CA ALA A 46 10.61 3.13 -0.75
C ALA A 46 11.98 3.41 -0.08
N HIS A 47 13.06 2.79 -0.57
CA HIS A 47 14.41 3.07 -0.09
C HIS A 47 14.83 4.52 -0.32
N ALA A 48 14.43 5.14 -1.44
CA ALA A 48 14.69 6.56 -1.67
C ALA A 48 13.98 7.44 -0.63
N GLN A 49 12.74 7.13 -0.27
CA GLN A 49 12.01 7.84 0.79
C GLN A 49 12.63 7.65 2.17
N LEU A 50 13.07 6.43 2.50
CA LEU A 50 13.80 6.18 3.75
C LEU A 50 15.07 7.04 3.83
N ARG A 51 15.84 7.15 2.74
CA ARG A 51 17.02 8.03 2.67
C ARG A 51 16.69 9.52 2.83
N GLN A 52 15.47 9.93 2.53
CA GLN A 52 14.97 11.28 2.75
C GLN A 52 14.41 11.50 4.17
N GLY A 53 14.51 10.51 5.06
CA GLY A 53 13.99 10.59 6.42
C GLY A 53 12.48 10.37 6.54
N VAL A 54 11.81 9.94 5.45
CA VAL A 54 10.39 9.58 5.50
C VAL A 54 10.24 8.23 6.21
N ARG A 55 9.35 8.16 7.19
CA ARG A 55 8.99 6.89 7.83
C ARG A 55 8.18 6.03 6.86
N VAL A 56 8.81 4.98 6.34
CA VAL A 56 8.16 4.01 5.44
C VAL A 56 7.78 2.76 6.23
N VAL A 57 6.57 2.24 5.98
CA VAL A 57 6.07 0.99 6.54
C VAL A 57 5.50 0.11 5.42
N ALA A 58 5.59 -1.20 5.56
CA ALA A 58 4.89 -2.16 4.70
C ALA A 58 3.58 -2.57 5.38
N GLY A 59 2.44 -2.25 4.76
CA GLY A 59 1.12 -2.55 5.32
C GLY A 59 0.64 -3.97 4.99
N VAL A 60 0.81 -4.38 3.73
CA VAL A 60 0.46 -5.72 3.23
C VAL A 60 1.56 -6.16 2.27
N VAL A 61 1.97 -7.42 2.39
CA VAL A 61 2.91 -8.05 1.47
C VAL A 61 2.31 -9.39 1.07
N GLU A 62 2.03 -9.52 -0.22
CA GLU A 62 1.55 -10.75 -0.82
C GLU A 62 2.60 -11.26 -1.81
N THR A 63 2.88 -12.55 -1.76
CA THR A 63 3.79 -13.22 -2.70
C THR A 63 2.96 -14.14 -3.59
N GLN A 64 3.24 -14.11 -4.90
CA GLN A 64 2.64 -15.03 -5.87
C GLN A 64 3.60 -16.14 -6.24
#